data_AF-A0A9D8BAT8-F1
#
_entry.id   AF-A0A9D8BAT8-F1
#
_cell.length_a   1.000
_cell.length_b   1.000
_cell.length_c   1.000
_cell.angle_alpha   90.00
_cell.angle_beta   90.00
_cell.angle_gamma   90.00
#
_symmetry.space_group_name_H-M   'P 1'
#
loop_
_entity.id
_entity.type
_entity.pdbx_description
1 polymer ?
#
loop_
_entity_poly.entity_id
_entity_poly.type
_entity_poly.pdbx_seq_one_letter_code
_entity_poly.pdbx_strand_id
1 'polypeptide(L)'
;MAEIEFSVIGADGTTSPLTIDALAANRSSDSAAMTIAKQNGTFSVLAGIKGDCDGDGKLSTNDAVCVLQMAVGKRTADMRMDMNADGKISSVDARKILRTALGLEVIP
;
A
#
# COMPACT_ATOMS: atom_id res chain seq x y z
N MET A 1 20.12 -1.02 -11.93
CA MET A 1 18.83 -0.74 -11.25
C MET A 1 19.16 -0.05 -9.95
N ALA A 2 18.65 1.15 -9.72
CA ALA A 2 18.81 1.83 -8.42
C ALA A 2 17.53 1.58 -7.63
N GLU A 3 17.66 1.00 -6.45
CA GLU A 3 16.57 0.81 -5.50
C GLU A 3 16.83 1.76 -4.33
N ILE A 4 15.86 2.62 -4.02
CA ILE A 4 15.93 3.58 -2.93
C ILE A 4 14.79 3.24 -1.98
N GLU A 5 15.15 2.92 -0.74
CA GLU A 5 14.20 2.65 0.32
C GLU A 5 13.85 3.95 1.05
N PHE A 6 12.56 4.20 1.25
CA PHE A 6 12.06 5.38 1.94
C PHE A 6 11.31 4.95 3.20
N SER A 7 11.69 5.49 4.36
CA SER A 7 10.90 5.37 5.58
C SER A 7 10.01 6.60 5.75
N VAL A 8 8.70 6.40 5.67
CA VAL A 8 7.71 7.47 5.89
C VAL A 8 7.26 7.41 7.35
N ILE A 9 7.49 8.48 8.11
CA ILE A 9 7.15 8.59 9.54
C ILE A 9 6.23 9.81 9.72
N GLY A 10 5.06 9.60 10.32
CA GLY A 10 4.10 10.66 10.59
C GLY A 10 2.82 10.10 11.22
N ALA A 11 1.86 10.98 11.48
CA ALA A 11 0.55 10.56 11.94
C ALA A 11 -0.29 10.02 10.77
N ASP A 12 -1.20 9.12 11.07
CA ASP A 12 -2.20 8.59 10.14
C ASP A 12 -2.91 9.70 9.35
N GLY A 13 -2.96 9.54 8.02
CA GLY A 13 -3.55 10.50 7.09
C GLY A 13 -2.65 11.69 6.73
N THR A 14 -1.46 11.81 7.31
CA THR A 14 -0.52 12.88 6.94
C THR A 14 0.18 12.60 5.62
N THR A 15 0.56 13.67 4.94
CA THR A 15 1.27 13.58 3.65
C THR A 15 2.52 14.44 3.67
N SER A 16 3.52 14.05 2.90
CA SER A 16 4.75 14.80 2.66
C SER A 16 5.02 14.89 1.17
N PRO A 17 5.18 16.09 0.59
CA PRO A 17 5.43 16.24 -0.84
C PRO A 17 6.82 15.72 -1.22
N LEU A 18 6.91 14.98 -2.32
CA LEU A 18 8.15 14.61 -2.99
C LEU A 18 8.28 15.46 -4.25
N THR A 19 9.09 16.51 -4.16
CA THR A 19 9.27 17.47 -5.27
C THR A 19 10.56 17.21 -6.02
N ILE A 20 10.49 17.31 -7.35
CA ILE A 20 11.69 17.37 -8.19
C ILE A 20 12.12 18.83 -8.28
N ASP A 21 13.16 19.18 -7.52
CA ASP A 21 13.69 20.54 -7.47
C ASP A 21 14.37 20.89 -8.80
N ALA A 22 15.39 20.13 -9.19
CA ALA A 22 16.12 20.28 -10.43
C ALA A 22 15.96 19.07 -11.37
N LEU A 23 15.69 19.34 -12.65
CA LEU A 23 15.69 18.36 -13.73
C LEU A 23 16.46 18.97 -14.91
N ALA A 24 17.51 18.29 -15.34
CA ALA A 24 18.26 18.64 -16.53
C ALA A 24 18.43 17.40 -17.39
N ALA A 25 18.12 17.52 -18.68
CA ALA A 25 18.30 16.46 -19.65
C ALA A 25 18.85 17.06 -20.93
N ASN A 26 19.83 16.37 -21.52
CA ASN A 26 20.48 16.80 -22.76
C ASN A 26 20.46 15.65 -23.76
N ARG A 27 20.30 16.00 -25.04
CA ARG A 27 20.47 15.05 -26.15
C ARG A 27 21.92 14.62 -26.22
N SER A 28 22.17 13.32 -26.29
CA SER A 28 23.54 12.79 -26.33
C SER A 28 24.33 13.22 -27.58
N SER A 29 23.67 13.58 -28.68
CA SER A 29 24.31 13.89 -29.96
C SER A 29 24.94 15.28 -30.02
N ASP A 30 24.34 16.25 -29.34
CA ASP A 30 24.62 17.68 -29.51
C ASP A 30 24.60 18.45 -28.18
N SER A 31 24.39 17.76 -27.05
CA SER A 31 24.19 18.35 -25.72
C SER A 31 23.05 19.36 -25.64
N ALA A 32 22.14 19.40 -26.63
CA ALA A 32 21.04 20.33 -26.61
C ALA A 32 20.07 19.98 -25.48
N ALA A 33 19.64 21.01 -24.74
CA ALA A 33 18.71 20.85 -23.63
C ALA A 33 17.38 20.25 -24.12
N MET A 34 16.88 19.28 -23.36
CA MET A 34 15.59 18.64 -23.56
C MET A 34 14.62 19.08 -22.48
N THR A 35 13.42 19.46 -22.90
CA THR A 35 12.31 19.68 -21.97
C THR A 35 11.69 18.33 -21.62
N ILE A 36 11.77 17.96 -20.35
CA ILE A 36 11.08 16.80 -19.79
C ILE A 36 10.10 17.31 -18.74
N ALA A 37 8.86 16.81 -18.75
CA ALA A 37 7.88 17.16 -17.75
C ALA A 37 8.29 16.61 -16.38
N LYS A 38 8.22 17.46 -15.34
CA LYS A 38 8.38 17.02 -13.96
C LYS A 38 7.08 16.39 -13.47
N GLN A 39 7.17 15.22 -12.85
CA GLN A 39 6.07 14.63 -12.10
C GLN A 39 6.49 14.53 -10.64
N ASN A 40 5.94 15.41 -9.81
CA ASN A 40 6.13 15.33 -8.37
C ASN A 40 5.32 14.14 -7.82
N GLY A 41 5.73 13.65 -6.65
CA GLY A 41 5.03 12.63 -5.90
C GLY A 41 4.58 13.13 -4.53
N THR A 42 3.93 12.24 -3.81
CA THR A 42 3.51 12.46 -2.41
C THR A 42 3.77 11.17 -1.65
N PHE A 43 4.41 11.26 -0.49
CA PHE A 43 4.39 10.20 0.50
C PHE A 43 3.17 10.39 1.39
N SER A 44 2.40 9.33 1.59
CA SER A 44 1.23 9.34 2.47
C SER A 44 1.45 8.34 3.59
N VAL A 45 1.22 8.78 4.83
CA VAL A 45 1.10 7.88 5.97
C VAL A 45 -0.35 7.41 5.98
N LEU A 46 -0.58 6.19 5.50
CA LEU A 46 -1.91 5.61 5.56
C LEU A 46 -2.16 5.10 6.98
N ALA A 47 -3.28 5.51 7.57
CA ALA A 47 -3.83 4.84 8.73
C ALA A 47 -4.06 3.39 8.32
N GLY A 48 -3.28 2.45 8.84
CA GLY A 48 -3.43 1.06 8.47
C GLY A 48 -4.83 0.59 8.85
N ILE A 49 -5.72 0.43 7.88
CA ILE A 49 -7.02 -0.20 8.13
C ILE A 49 -6.74 -1.67 8.43
N LYS A 50 -7.20 -2.15 9.58
CA LYS A 50 -7.06 -3.56 9.90
C LYS A 50 -7.77 -4.39 8.83
N GLY A 51 -7.03 -5.29 8.17
CA GLY A 51 -7.53 -6.07 7.05
C GLY A 51 -7.37 -5.45 5.67
N ASP A 52 -6.84 -4.23 5.53
CA ASP A 52 -6.46 -3.63 4.23
C ASP A 52 -5.10 -4.19 3.80
N CYS A 53 -5.15 -5.20 2.94
CA CYS A 53 -4.04 -6.06 2.56
C CYS A 53 -3.31 -5.56 1.32
N ASP A 54 -4.00 -4.83 0.44
CA ASP A 54 -3.39 -4.20 -0.72
C ASP A 54 -2.92 -2.75 -0.46
N GLY A 55 -3.33 -2.16 0.67
CA GLY A 55 -2.90 -0.84 1.13
C GLY A 55 -3.56 0.30 0.36
N ASP A 56 -4.71 0.06 -0.27
CA ASP A 56 -5.43 1.07 -1.03
C ASP A 56 -6.26 2.04 -0.16
N GLY A 57 -6.25 1.81 1.17
CA GLY A 57 -6.97 2.61 2.15
C GLY A 57 -8.46 2.28 2.22
N LYS A 58 -8.90 1.14 1.68
CA LYS A 58 -10.28 0.65 1.74
C LYS A 58 -10.27 -0.81 2.16
N LEU A 59 -11.41 -1.25 2.70
CA LEU A 59 -11.63 -2.66 2.93
C LEU A 59 -12.54 -3.22 1.84
N SER A 60 -12.01 -4.13 1.04
CA SER A 60 -12.66 -4.63 -0.17
C SER A 60 -12.56 -6.16 -0.31
N THR A 61 -13.16 -6.69 -1.38
CA THR A 61 -13.01 -8.10 -1.75
C THR A 61 -11.58 -8.45 -2.16
N ASN A 62 -10.79 -7.48 -2.63
CA ASN A 62 -9.41 -7.72 -3.05
C ASN A 62 -8.53 -8.06 -1.84
N ASP A 63 -8.79 -7.41 -0.71
CA ASP A 63 -8.12 -7.69 0.55
C ASP A 63 -8.39 -9.12 1.02
N ALA A 64 -9.62 -9.58 0.91
CA ALA A 64 -9.97 -10.95 1.25
C ALA A 64 -9.24 -11.98 0.37
N VAL A 65 -9.07 -11.69 -0.92
CA VAL A 65 -8.27 -12.53 -1.83
C VAL A 65 -6.80 -12.52 -1.42
N CYS A 66 -6.27 -11.36 -1.07
CA CYS A 66 -4.90 -11.20 -0.57
C CYS A 66 -4.66 -12.03 0.71
N VAL A 67 -5.61 -12.02 1.65
CA VAL A 67 -5.57 -12.85 2.87
C VAL A 67 -5.67 -14.34 2.56
N LEU A 68 -6.50 -14.75 1.60
CA LEU A 68 -6.54 -16.16 1.16
C LEU A 68 -5.20 -16.62 0.58
N GLN A 69 -4.52 -15.76 -0.17
CA GLN A 69 -3.18 -16.06 -0.69
C GLN A 69 -2.15 -16.20 0.44
N MET A 70 -2.24 -15.39 1.50
CA MET A 70 -1.42 -15.55 2.71
C MET A 70 -1.72 -16.88 3.42
N ALA A 71 -2.99 -17.23 3.59
CA ALA A 71 -3.41 -18.46 4.27
C ALA A 71 -2.91 -19.73 3.57
N VAL A 72 -2.74 -19.71 2.24
CA VAL A 72 -2.18 -20.82 1.47
C VAL A 72 -0.67 -20.70 1.22
N GLY A 73 0.02 -19.74 1.86
CA GLY A 73 1.47 -19.56 1.75
C GLY A 73 1.96 -19.00 0.41
N LYS A 74 1.08 -18.42 -0.41
CA LYS A 74 1.46 -17.75 -1.66
C LYS A 74 1.96 -16.31 -1.45
N ARG A 75 1.72 -15.76 -0.26
CA ARG A 75 2.17 -14.42 0.16
C ARG A 75 2.65 -14.49 1.62
N THR A 76 3.61 -13.65 1.97
CA THR A 76 4.10 -13.53 3.37
C THR A 76 2.96 -13.17 4.30
N ALA A 77 2.87 -13.87 5.43
CA ALA A 77 1.86 -13.62 6.44
C ALA A 77 2.08 -12.27 7.13
N ASP A 78 1.01 -11.50 7.25
CA ASP A 78 0.96 -10.23 7.98
C ASP A 78 -0.12 -10.30 9.06
N MET A 79 0.28 -10.25 10.33
CA MET A 79 -0.66 -10.37 11.45
C MET A 79 -1.66 -9.20 11.54
N ARG A 80 -1.47 -8.11 10.79
CA ARG A 80 -2.51 -7.08 10.63
C ARG A 80 -3.76 -7.63 9.94
N MET A 81 -3.61 -8.74 9.21
CA MET A 81 -4.70 -9.46 8.53
C MET A 81 -5.36 -10.53 9.41
N ASP A 82 -4.91 -10.73 10.64
CA ASP A 82 -5.58 -11.58 11.63
C ASP A 82 -6.81 -10.84 12.19
N MET A 83 -7.95 -11.08 11.56
CA MET A 83 -9.21 -10.37 11.83
C MET A 83 -10.00 -10.98 12.98
N ASN A 84 -9.73 -12.24 13.33
CA ASN A 84 -10.34 -12.90 14.47
C ASN A 84 -9.45 -12.89 15.73
N ALA A 85 -8.21 -12.42 15.62
CA ALA A 85 -7.19 -12.38 16.67
C ALA A 85 -6.86 -13.78 17.25
N ASP A 86 -6.96 -14.83 16.42
CA ASP A 86 -6.63 -16.20 16.84
C ASP A 86 -5.13 -16.53 16.72
N GLY A 87 -4.33 -15.55 16.28
CA GLY A 87 -2.89 -15.66 16.10
C GLY A 87 -2.48 -16.36 14.81
N LYS A 88 -3.40 -16.57 13.86
CA LYS A 88 -3.15 -17.20 12.58
C LYS A 88 -3.89 -16.46 11.47
N ILE A 89 -3.35 -16.54 10.25
CA ILE A 89 -4.02 -16.04 9.05
C ILE A 89 -4.68 -17.21 8.35
N SER A 90 -5.99 -17.16 8.21
CA SER A 90 -6.80 -18.23 7.67
C SER A 90 -7.90 -17.72 6.74
N SER A 91 -8.65 -18.65 6.15
CA SER A 91 -9.87 -18.31 5.39
C SER A 91 -10.97 -17.68 6.26
N VAL A 92 -10.90 -17.81 7.59
CA VAL A 92 -11.82 -17.15 8.53
C VAL A 92 -11.62 -15.64 8.49
N ASP A 93 -10.38 -15.20 8.39
CA ASP A 93 -10.02 -13.77 8.33
C ASP A 93 -10.48 -13.15 7.01
N ALA A 94 -10.23 -13.83 5.90
CA ALA A 94 -10.73 -13.41 4.59
C ALA A 94 -12.26 -13.30 4.57
N ARG A 95 -12.96 -14.24 5.23
CA ARG A 95 -14.42 -14.18 5.35
C ARG A 95 -14.88 -12.96 6.17
N LYS A 96 -14.18 -12.62 7.25
CA LYS A 96 -14.46 -11.40 8.04
C LYS A 96 -14.30 -10.15 7.19
N ILE A 97 -13.19 -10.03 6.45
CA ILE A 97 -12.94 -8.91 5.53
C ILE A 97 -14.10 -8.74 4.54
N LEU A 98 -14.54 -9.82 3.90
CA LEU A 98 -15.68 -9.79 2.97
C LEU A 98 -16.96 -9.27 3.63
N ARG A 99 -17.26 -9.74 4.85
CA ARG A 99 -18.47 -9.32 5.56
C ARG A 99 -18.39 -7.85 5.98
N THR A 100 -17.23 -7.37 6.41
CA THR A 100 -17.05 -5.96 6.74
C THR A 100 -17.09 -5.07 5.50
N ALA A 101 -16.47 -5.48 4.38
CA ALA A 101 -16.54 -4.74 3.12
C ALA A 101 -17.99 -4.57 2.62
N LEU A 102 -18.87 -5.53 2.95
CA LEU A 102 -20.31 -5.48 2.66
C LEU A 102 -21.15 -4.78 3.75
N GLY A 103 -20.54 -4.27 4.82
CA GLY A 103 -21.24 -3.65 5.94
C GLY A 103 -22.04 -4.62 6.83
N LEU A 104 -21.78 -5.92 6.72
CA LEU A 104 -22.46 -6.98 7.47
C LEU A 104 -21.85 -7.25 8.85
N GLU A 105 -20.62 -6.75 9.08
CA GLU A 105 -19.90 -6.83 10.35
C GLU A 105 -19.01 -5.61 10.54
N VAL A 106 -18.75 -5.25 11.79
CA VAL A 106 -17.81 -4.17 12.16
C VAL A 106 -16.51 -4.78 12.63
N ILE A 107 -15.37 -4.21 12.22
CA ILE A 107 -14.06 -4.61 12.72
C ILE A 107 -13.95 -4.14 14.19
N PRO A 108 -13.52 -5.01 15.12
CA PRO A 108 -13.24 -4.59 16.50
C PRO A 108 -12.03 -3.65 16.59
#